data_AF-A0A9K3LDY8-F1
#
_entry.id   AF-A0A9K3LDY8-F1
#
_cell.length_a   1.000
_cell.length_b   1.000
_cell.length_c   1.000
_cell.angle_alpha   90.00
_cell.angle_beta   90.00
_cell.angle_gamma   90.00
#
_symmetry.space_group_name_H-M   'P 1'
#
loop_
_entity.id
_entity.type
_entity.pdbx_description
1 polymer ?
#
loop_
_entity_poly.entity_id
_entity_poly.type
_entity_poly.pdbx_seq_one_letter_code
_entity_poly.pdbx_strand_id
1 'polypeptide(L)'
;MFQRKTGSLPTTTSSLGGGTGSHGNSGNFGLPFGQKHGPDGSGRSIKMDAPVVKAWKQSSSYTKYSYYAVAFFLLMVYGGYRSLRHWNASIWLTCHQQECTLEFTPPGSRTITVTFARTQLHSAQAIKTDSFGNFLEIDNDKYEPPRKNKGKSYGVNKYNKKGPDEQGRYRTYRIKFSESSPESTERTEEDAPDGNFGPVKKYLNQEEDGTYSLHMRHFGLSQSRTRVRANVNKVDSYIKKRRQKLLLKENATLPWQGILCLVFGLMGFLLTLLIGQFYDETPKRQGGPGARRTGTGVKSVKNPTFVYDSGRPSKYPPGYQYQKKY
;
A
#
# COMPACT_ATOMS: atom_id res chain seq x y z
N MET A 1 20.68 35.71 17.42
CA MET A 1 20.61 36.17 16.02
C MET A 1 21.35 35.19 15.14
N PHE A 2 20.64 34.36 14.37
CA PHE A 2 21.27 33.47 13.39
C PHE A 2 20.69 33.79 12.01
N GLN A 3 21.51 34.34 11.12
CA GLN A 3 21.14 34.62 9.74
C GLN A 3 21.05 33.30 8.96
N ARG A 4 19.86 33.01 8.40
CA ARG A 4 19.68 31.96 7.40
C ARG A 4 20.13 32.48 6.03
N LYS A 5 21.14 31.85 5.45
CA LYS A 5 21.50 31.98 4.03
C LYS A 5 20.45 31.27 3.18
N THR A 6 19.63 32.03 2.46
CA THR A 6 18.76 31.53 1.40
C THR A 6 19.56 31.46 0.10
N GLY A 7 19.99 30.25 -0.28
CA GLY A 7 20.54 29.98 -1.62
C GLY A 7 19.39 29.73 -2.60
N SER A 8 19.27 30.58 -3.61
CA SER A 8 18.34 30.40 -4.74
C SER A 8 18.86 29.35 -5.71
N LEU A 9 18.01 28.39 -6.06
CA LEU A 9 18.24 27.41 -7.13
C LEU A 9 18.04 28.05 -8.51
N PRO A 10 18.80 27.66 -9.54
CA PRO A 10 18.62 28.17 -10.90
C PRO A 10 17.37 27.57 -11.56
N THR A 11 16.48 28.44 -12.02
CA THR A 11 15.31 28.14 -12.85
C THR A 11 15.73 27.88 -14.28
N THR A 12 15.47 26.67 -14.79
CA THR A 12 15.56 26.36 -16.22
C THR A 12 14.32 26.91 -16.92
N THR A 13 14.50 27.95 -17.73
CA THR A 13 13.50 28.48 -18.65
C THR A 13 13.30 27.49 -19.81
N SER A 14 12.16 26.81 -19.83
CA SER A 14 11.67 26.09 -21.00
C SER A 14 11.03 27.08 -21.98
N SER A 15 11.70 27.35 -23.09
CA SER A 15 11.15 28.08 -24.22
C SER A 15 10.13 27.21 -24.97
N LEU A 16 8.84 27.58 -24.88
CA LEU A 16 7.81 27.12 -25.82
C LEU A 16 8.06 27.81 -27.17
N GLY A 17 8.56 27.05 -28.13
CA GLY A 17 8.53 27.41 -29.55
C GLY A 17 7.27 26.81 -30.18
N GLY A 18 6.31 27.68 -30.49
CA GLY A 18 5.16 27.35 -31.34
C GLY A 18 5.61 27.19 -32.80
N GLY A 19 5.02 26.22 -33.50
CA GLY A 19 5.23 25.99 -34.92
C GLY A 19 4.03 25.30 -35.52
N THR A 20 3.13 26.10 -36.10
CA THR A 20 2.04 25.70 -37.00
C THR A 20 2.54 25.73 -38.46
N GLY A 21 2.04 24.80 -39.28
CA GLY A 21 2.30 24.70 -40.72
C GLY A 21 2.55 23.23 -41.09
N SER A 22 1.62 22.45 -41.65
CA SER A 22 0.70 22.62 -42.79
C SER A 22 1.38 22.77 -44.16
N HIS A 23 0.98 21.85 -45.04
CA HIS A 23 1.21 21.74 -46.48
C HIS A 23 2.62 21.40 -47.01
N GLY A 24 2.71 20.20 -47.60
CA GLY A 24 2.50 20.12 -49.05
C GLY A 24 3.75 20.05 -49.92
N ASN A 25 3.89 18.86 -50.51
CA ASN A 25 4.06 18.65 -51.94
C ASN A 25 5.46 18.27 -52.48
N SER A 26 5.33 17.30 -53.39
CA SER A 26 6.28 16.69 -54.29
C SER A 26 7.21 17.68 -55.01
N GLY A 27 8.49 17.30 -55.07
CA GLY A 27 9.53 18.05 -55.76
C GLY A 27 10.74 17.16 -55.99
N ASN A 28 10.61 16.28 -56.96
CA ASN A 28 11.69 15.51 -57.55
C ASN A 28 12.67 16.51 -58.21
N PHE A 29 13.86 16.70 -57.64
CA PHE A 29 14.95 17.42 -58.29
C PHE A 29 16.26 16.67 -58.04
N GLY A 30 16.84 16.18 -59.13
CA GLY A 30 17.91 15.21 -59.12
C GLY A 30 19.33 15.77 -59.14
N LEU A 31 20.23 14.78 -59.02
CA LEU A 31 21.67 14.73 -59.35
C LEU A 31 22.66 15.35 -58.35
N PRO A 32 23.93 14.88 -58.29
CA PRO A 32 24.51 13.68 -58.88
C PRO A 32 25.18 12.75 -57.85
N PHE A 33 25.37 11.50 -58.26
CA PHE A 33 26.41 10.61 -57.76
C PHE A 33 27.75 11.33 -57.71
N GLY A 34 28.30 11.49 -56.52
CA GLY A 34 29.68 11.91 -56.28
C GLY A 34 30.35 10.91 -55.35
N GLN A 35 30.97 9.88 -55.92
CA GLN A 35 32.02 9.12 -55.24
C GLN A 35 33.14 10.10 -54.87
N LYS A 36 33.26 10.43 -53.58
CA LYS A 36 34.47 11.01 -53.01
C LYS A 36 34.98 10.08 -51.93
N HIS A 37 35.99 9.28 -52.26
CA HIS A 37 36.92 8.76 -51.29
C HIS A 37 37.71 9.94 -50.72
N GLY A 38 37.18 10.56 -49.66
CA GLY A 38 37.89 11.46 -48.77
C GLY A 38 37.69 10.95 -47.34
N PRO A 39 38.62 11.18 -46.41
CA PRO A 39 38.46 10.74 -45.03
C PRO A 39 37.21 11.42 -44.46
N ASP A 40 36.15 10.62 -44.29
CA ASP A 40 34.88 11.03 -43.71
C ASP A 40 35.14 11.51 -42.28
N GLY A 41 35.44 12.81 -42.15
CA GLY A 41 35.31 13.60 -40.93
C GLY A 41 33.84 13.74 -40.54
N SER A 42 33.11 12.63 -40.56
CA SER A 42 31.78 12.49 -40.01
C SER A 42 31.92 12.78 -38.52
N GLY A 43 31.66 14.03 -38.13
CA GLY A 43 31.37 14.47 -36.77
C GLY A 43 30.09 13.83 -36.24
N ARG A 44 29.90 12.52 -36.44
CA ARG A 44 28.99 11.69 -35.67
C ARG A 44 29.38 11.91 -34.23
N SER A 45 28.59 12.74 -33.56
CA SER A 45 28.70 13.05 -32.14
C SER A 45 29.05 11.77 -31.41
N ILE A 46 30.23 11.73 -30.79
CA ILE A 46 30.60 10.65 -29.89
C ILE A 46 29.58 10.73 -28.77
N LYS A 47 28.52 9.92 -28.86
CA LYS A 47 27.56 9.75 -27.78
C LYS A 47 28.32 9.05 -26.67
N MET A 48 28.94 9.83 -25.79
CA MET A 48 29.51 9.29 -24.57
C MET A 48 28.33 8.83 -23.72
N ASP A 49 28.15 7.52 -23.62
CA ASP A 49 27.24 6.95 -22.63
C ASP A 49 27.64 7.46 -21.25
N ALA A 50 26.66 7.83 -20.43
CA ALA A 50 26.91 8.22 -19.05
C ALA A 50 27.74 7.13 -18.35
N PRO A 51 28.72 7.49 -17.50
CA PRO A 51 29.64 6.53 -16.87
C PRO A 51 28.90 5.42 -16.12
N VAL A 52 27.73 5.72 -15.55
CA VAL A 52 26.83 4.76 -14.89
C VAL A 52 26.30 3.71 -15.87
N VAL A 53 25.89 4.11 -17.08
CA VAL A 53 25.39 3.20 -18.12
C VAL A 53 26.52 2.31 -18.62
N LYS A 54 27.73 2.84 -18.76
CA LYS A 54 28.92 2.06 -19.14
C LYS A 54 29.27 1.03 -18.06
N ALA A 55 29.30 1.43 -16.79
CA ALA A 55 29.53 0.54 -15.66
C ALA A 55 28.45 -0.56 -15.58
N TRP A 56 27.18 -0.21 -15.80
CA TRP A 56 26.08 -1.17 -15.83
C TRP A 56 26.16 -2.15 -17.00
N LYS A 57 26.55 -1.69 -18.20
CA LYS A 57 26.74 -2.59 -19.35
C LYS A 57 27.86 -3.60 -19.06
N GLN A 58 28.94 -3.14 -18.42
CA GLN A 58 30.12 -3.95 -18.11
C GLN A 58 29.97 -4.83 -16.85
N SER A 59 28.96 -4.61 -16.01
CA SER A 59 28.76 -5.42 -14.81
C SER A 59 28.33 -6.84 -15.14
N SER A 60 28.74 -7.77 -14.28
CA SER A 60 28.38 -9.18 -14.43
C SER A 60 26.88 -9.40 -14.28
N SER A 61 26.38 -10.50 -14.83
CA SER A 61 24.97 -10.85 -14.71
C SER A 61 24.56 -10.98 -13.24
N TYR A 62 25.44 -11.51 -12.38
CA TYR A 62 25.20 -11.65 -10.93
C TYR A 62 24.99 -10.29 -10.25
N THR A 63 25.86 -9.32 -10.52
CA THR A 63 25.69 -7.95 -10.00
C THR A 63 24.37 -7.33 -10.46
N LYS A 64 23.97 -7.55 -11.72
CA LYS A 64 22.67 -7.07 -12.21
C LYS A 64 21.52 -7.71 -11.44
N TYR A 65 21.57 -9.02 -11.21
CA TYR A 65 20.54 -9.74 -10.44
C TYR A 65 20.47 -9.30 -8.98
N SER A 66 21.62 -9.06 -8.33
CA SER A 66 21.62 -8.58 -6.94
C SER A 66 20.99 -7.19 -6.82
N TYR A 67 21.26 -6.28 -7.76
CA TYR A 67 20.57 -4.99 -7.82
C TYR A 67 19.06 -5.13 -8.04
N TYR A 68 18.62 -6.02 -8.93
CA TYR A 68 17.18 -6.29 -9.10
C TYR A 68 16.54 -6.86 -7.83
N ALA A 69 17.23 -7.77 -7.12
CA ALA A 69 16.75 -8.31 -5.86
C ALA A 69 16.63 -7.24 -4.78
N VAL A 70 17.64 -6.38 -4.63
CA VAL A 70 17.61 -5.24 -3.69
C VAL A 70 16.45 -4.30 -4.02
N ALA A 71 16.29 -3.92 -5.29
CA ALA A 71 15.18 -3.07 -5.72
C ALA A 71 13.81 -3.72 -5.44
N PHE A 72 13.67 -5.02 -5.68
CA PHE A 72 12.46 -5.78 -5.37
C PHE A 72 12.14 -5.77 -3.87
N PHE A 73 13.12 -6.01 -3.00
CA PHE A 73 12.90 -5.96 -1.56
C PHE A 73 12.58 -4.55 -1.05
N LEU A 74 13.23 -3.52 -1.60
CA LEU A 74 12.87 -2.12 -1.30
C LEU A 74 11.43 -1.79 -1.72
N LEU A 75 10.98 -2.29 -2.89
CA LEU A 75 9.59 -2.16 -3.32
C LEU A 75 8.62 -2.91 -2.40
N MET A 76 8.98 -4.09 -1.89
CA MET A 76 8.20 -4.79 -0.87
C MET A 76 8.11 -3.98 0.43
N VAL A 77 9.22 -3.47 0.95
CA VAL A 77 9.24 -2.63 2.15
C VAL A 77 8.37 -1.38 1.95
N TYR A 78 8.54 -0.69 0.82
CA TYR A 78 7.73 0.48 0.47
C TYR A 78 6.24 0.14 0.33
N GLY A 79 5.91 -0.98 -0.31
CA GLY A 79 4.54 -1.48 -0.44
C GLY A 79 3.91 -1.84 0.91
N GLY A 80 4.66 -2.53 1.79
CA GLY A 80 4.25 -2.83 3.16
C GLY A 80 4.02 -1.57 3.99
N TYR A 81 4.95 -0.61 3.96
CA TYR A 81 4.81 0.69 4.61
C TYR A 81 3.59 1.47 4.10
N ARG A 82 3.43 1.56 2.77
CA ARG A 82 2.30 2.24 2.14
C ARG A 82 0.98 1.58 2.53
N SER A 83 0.91 0.25 2.53
CA SER A 83 -0.26 -0.50 3.00
C SER A 83 -0.58 -0.16 4.46
N LEU A 84 0.39 -0.24 5.37
CA LEU A 84 0.15 0.09 6.78
C LEU A 84 -0.32 1.54 6.98
N ARG A 85 0.20 2.49 6.20
CA ARG A 85 -0.17 3.91 6.30
C ARG A 85 -1.58 4.19 5.78
N HIS A 86 -1.97 3.59 4.65
CA HIS A 86 -3.30 3.81 4.09
C HIS A 86 -4.41 3.07 4.83
N TRP A 87 -4.11 1.93 5.44
CA TRP A 87 -5.10 1.10 6.14
C TRP A 87 -5.22 1.41 7.65
N ASN A 88 -4.49 2.41 8.15
CA ASN A 88 -4.63 2.85 9.53
C ASN A 88 -5.83 3.80 9.66
N ALA A 89 -6.95 3.29 10.16
CA ALA A 89 -8.08 4.09 10.57
C ALA A 89 -8.29 3.96 12.08
N SER A 90 -8.62 5.07 12.75
CA SER A 90 -8.93 5.03 14.18
C SER A 90 -10.01 6.04 14.55
N ILE A 91 -10.77 5.71 15.58
CA ILE A 91 -11.85 6.52 16.13
C ILE A 91 -11.65 6.56 17.64
N TRP A 92 -11.60 7.76 18.17
CA TRP A 92 -11.48 8.01 19.59
C TRP A 92 -12.62 8.93 19.99
N LEU A 93 -13.45 8.47 20.91
CA LEU A 93 -14.49 9.28 21.51
C LEU A 93 -14.18 9.37 22.99
N THR A 94 -13.77 10.56 23.41
CA THR A 94 -13.45 10.91 24.79
C THR A 94 -14.45 11.92 25.27
N CYS A 95 -15.29 11.54 26.23
CA CYS A 95 -16.22 12.46 26.86
C CYS A 95 -15.89 12.69 28.33
N HIS A 96 -15.96 13.95 28.72
CA HIS A 96 -15.92 14.46 30.08
C HIS A 96 -17.34 14.72 30.59
N GLN A 97 -17.52 15.52 31.65
CA GLN A 97 -18.82 15.69 32.30
C GLN A 97 -19.86 16.39 31.40
N GLN A 98 -19.44 17.35 30.58
CA GLN A 98 -20.31 18.20 29.75
C GLN A 98 -19.95 18.18 28.27
N GLU A 99 -18.68 17.93 27.92
CA GLU A 99 -18.18 17.93 26.54
C GLU A 99 -17.66 16.56 26.11
N CYS A 100 -17.78 16.29 24.82
CA CYS A 100 -17.24 15.13 24.12
C CYS A 100 -16.33 15.58 23.00
N THR A 101 -15.19 14.91 22.85
CA THR A 101 -14.28 15.08 21.72
C THR A 101 -14.27 13.78 20.91
N LEU A 102 -14.67 13.88 19.64
CA LEU A 102 -14.56 12.80 18.66
C LEU A 102 -13.38 13.09 17.76
N GLU A 103 -12.33 12.28 17.89
CA GLU A 103 -11.21 12.26 16.98
C GLU A 103 -11.39 11.13 15.98
N PHE A 104 -11.36 11.49 14.72
CA PHE A 104 -11.53 10.59 13.60
C PHE A 104 -10.31 10.63 12.71
N THR A 105 -9.64 9.49 12.52
CA THR A 105 -8.52 9.37 11.57
C THR A 105 -8.95 8.47 10.42
N PRO A 106 -9.35 9.05 9.27
CA PRO A 106 -9.73 8.27 8.10
C PRO A 106 -8.50 7.66 7.42
N PRO A 107 -8.67 6.54 6.70
CA PRO A 107 -7.58 5.89 5.98
C PRO A 107 -6.88 6.86 5.02
N GLY A 108 -5.57 7.07 5.20
CA GLY A 108 -4.75 7.90 4.32
C GLY A 108 -4.88 9.43 4.49
N SER A 109 -5.55 9.91 5.54
CA SER A 109 -5.76 11.35 5.76
C SER A 109 -5.41 11.78 7.19
N ARG A 110 -5.44 13.09 7.46
CA ARG A 110 -5.13 13.65 8.78
C ARG A 110 -6.28 13.41 9.75
N THR A 111 -5.96 13.35 11.04
CA THR A 111 -6.96 13.28 12.11
C THR A 111 -7.82 14.54 12.11
N ILE A 112 -9.13 14.33 12.20
CA ILE A 112 -10.17 15.35 12.28
C ILE A 112 -10.74 15.27 13.69
N THR A 113 -10.77 16.39 14.41
CA THR A 113 -11.31 16.46 15.77
C THR A 113 -12.55 17.33 15.77
N VAL A 114 -13.63 16.81 16.36
CA VAL A 114 -14.88 17.55 16.56
C VAL A 114 -15.24 17.49 18.03
N THR A 115 -15.56 18.65 18.59
CA THR A 115 -16.05 18.81 19.96
C THR A 115 -17.56 19.04 19.93
N PHE A 116 -18.29 18.37 20.80
CA PHE A 116 -19.75 18.48 20.88
C PHE A 116 -20.24 18.30 22.32
N ALA A 117 -21.42 18.83 22.63
CA ALA A 117 -21.99 18.76 23.96
C ALA A 117 -22.52 17.35 24.27
N ARG A 118 -22.50 16.97 25.55
CA ARG A 118 -23.05 15.68 26.01
C ARG A 118 -24.50 15.48 25.59
N THR A 119 -25.30 16.55 25.56
CA THR A 119 -26.73 16.52 25.18
C THR A 119 -26.92 16.13 23.71
N GLN A 120 -25.93 16.39 22.85
CA GLN A 120 -25.96 15.99 21.44
C GLN A 120 -25.73 14.49 21.25
N LEU A 121 -25.29 13.76 22.29
CA LEU A 121 -25.15 12.30 22.23
C LEU A 121 -26.49 11.62 22.55
N HIS A 122 -27.24 11.25 21.51
CA HIS A 122 -28.63 10.81 21.66
C HIS A 122 -28.77 9.34 22.07
N SER A 123 -28.17 8.41 21.31
CA SER A 123 -28.28 6.98 21.61
C SER A 123 -27.14 6.15 21.00
N ALA A 124 -26.97 4.94 21.52
CA ALA A 124 -26.10 3.92 20.94
C ALA A 124 -26.86 2.61 20.77
N GLN A 125 -26.71 1.96 19.63
CA GLN A 125 -27.42 0.73 19.30
C GLN A 125 -26.49 -0.27 18.63
N ALA A 126 -26.66 -1.55 18.98
CA ALA A 126 -26.06 -2.63 18.20
C ALA A 126 -26.85 -2.79 16.90
N ILE A 127 -26.15 -2.90 15.77
CA ILE A 127 -26.74 -3.02 14.44
C ILE A 127 -26.04 -4.13 13.66
N LYS A 128 -26.72 -4.66 12.66
CA LYS A 128 -26.15 -5.51 11.62
C LYS A 128 -25.88 -4.66 10.39
N THR A 129 -24.69 -4.81 9.82
CA THR A 129 -24.27 -4.16 8.60
C THR A 129 -23.80 -5.17 7.57
N ASP A 130 -23.80 -4.78 6.30
CA ASP A 130 -23.16 -5.57 5.25
C ASP A 130 -21.61 -5.51 5.34
N SER A 131 -20.94 -6.09 4.34
CA SER A 131 -19.47 -6.04 4.22
C SER A 131 -18.93 -4.63 4.04
N PHE A 132 -19.70 -3.72 3.44
CA PHE A 132 -19.35 -2.33 3.13
C PHE A 132 -19.67 -1.35 4.28
N GLY A 133 -20.44 -1.78 5.29
CA GLY A 133 -20.85 -0.97 6.42
C GLY A 133 -22.21 -0.30 6.28
N ASN A 134 -22.98 -0.64 5.25
CA ASN A 134 -24.36 -0.18 5.10
C ASN A 134 -25.23 -0.80 6.19
N PHE A 135 -26.14 -0.01 6.74
CA PHE A 135 -27.09 -0.47 7.76
C PHE A 135 -28.10 -1.44 7.15
N LEU A 136 -28.31 -2.57 7.81
CA LEU A 136 -29.32 -3.56 7.42
C LEU A 136 -30.44 -3.63 8.46
N GLU A 137 -30.08 -3.81 9.73
CA GLU A 137 -31.04 -4.12 10.78
C GLU A 137 -30.50 -3.71 12.15
N ILE A 138 -31.38 -3.42 13.11
CA ILE A 138 -31.01 -3.26 14.52
C ILE A 138 -30.82 -4.66 15.16
N ASP A 139 -29.72 -4.90 15.86
CA ASP A 139 -29.48 -6.16 16.58
C ASP A 139 -30.28 -6.17 17.89
N ASN A 140 -31.57 -6.52 17.79
CA ASN A 140 -32.48 -6.63 18.92
C ASN A 140 -32.24 -7.88 19.80
N ASP A 141 -31.28 -8.74 19.46
CA ASP A 141 -31.00 -9.94 20.23
C ASP A 141 -30.67 -9.57 21.68
N LYS A 142 -31.60 -9.84 22.61
CA LYS A 142 -31.40 -9.63 24.05
C LYS A 142 -30.13 -10.35 24.50
N TYR A 143 -29.11 -9.60 24.90
CA TYR A 143 -27.91 -10.21 25.46
C TYR A 143 -28.21 -10.68 26.86
N GLU A 144 -28.34 -11.98 27.02
CA GLU A 144 -28.11 -12.56 28.33
C GLU A 144 -26.60 -12.80 28.43
N PRO A 145 -25.85 -12.03 29.26
CA PRO A 145 -24.48 -12.39 29.54
C PRO A 145 -24.51 -13.84 30.05
N PRO A 146 -23.60 -14.72 29.59
CA PRO A 146 -23.57 -16.09 30.08
C PRO A 146 -23.54 -16.04 31.60
N ARG A 147 -24.64 -16.47 32.24
CA ARG A 147 -24.70 -16.55 33.69
C ARG A 147 -23.53 -17.43 34.09
N LYS A 148 -22.62 -16.90 34.92
CA LYS A 148 -21.48 -17.65 35.45
C LYS A 148 -22.02 -18.76 36.37
N ASN A 149 -22.55 -19.82 35.78
CA ASN A 149 -22.86 -21.03 36.51
C ASN A 149 -21.50 -21.65 36.84
N LYS A 150 -21.07 -21.44 38.09
CA LYS A 150 -19.85 -22.05 38.65
C LYS A 150 -19.95 -23.55 38.43
N GLY A 151 -19.09 -24.12 37.58
CA GLY A 151 -18.87 -25.58 37.53
C GLY A 151 -19.03 -26.28 36.19
N LYS A 152 -19.46 -25.62 35.09
CA LYS A 152 -19.48 -26.26 33.76
C LYS A 152 -18.44 -25.60 32.84
N SER A 153 -17.45 -26.38 32.43
CA SER A 153 -16.50 -26.01 31.38
C SER A 153 -17.31 -25.75 30.10
N TYR A 154 -17.49 -24.48 29.76
CA TYR A 154 -18.20 -24.11 28.54
C TYR A 154 -17.31 -24.47 27.35
N GLY A 155 -17.78 -25.40 26.52
CA GLY A 155 -17.22 -25.65 25.20
C GLY A 155 -17.02 -24.33 24.45
N VAL A 156 -15.92 -24.28 23.68
CA VAL A 156 -15.41 -23.11 22.94
C VAL A 156 -16.54 -22.15 22.55
N ASN A 157 -16.57 -20.99 23.23
CA ASN A 157 -17.66 -20.03 23.23
C ASN A 157 -18.03 -19.60 21.79
N LYS A 158 -19.09 -20.18 21.21
CA LYS A 158 -19.64 -19.85 19.88
C LYS A 158 -19.93 -18.34 19.73
N TYR A 159 -20.10 -17.64 20.85
CA TYR A 159 -20.35 -16.20 20.97
C TYR A 159 -19.14 -15.28 20.71
N ASN A 160 -17.92 -15.82 20.71
CA ASN A 160 -16.69 -15.03 20.48
C ASN A 160 -16.17 -15.09 19.03
N LYS A 161 -16.91 -15.72 18.11
CA LYS A 161 -16.52 -15.71 16.69
C LYS A 161 -16.47 -14.25 16.20
N LYS A 162 -15.28 -13.81 15.81
CA LYS A 162 -15.07 -12.57 15.06
C LYS A 162 -15.40 -12.86 13.60
N GLY A 163 -16.15 -11.98 12.95
CA GLY A 163 -16.45 -12.10 11.53
C GLY A 163 -17.93 -11.98 11.21
N PRO A 164 -18.30 -12.21 9.95
CA PRO A 164 -19.68 -12.20 9.52
C PRO A 164 -20.44 -13.39 10.13
N ASP A 165 -21.75 -13.24 10.28
CA ASP A 165 -22.65 -14.35 10.56
C ASP A 165 -22.83 -15.26 9.33
N GLU A 166 -23.65 -16.31 9.47
CA GLU A 166 -23.92 -17.28 8.40
C GLU A 166 -24.53 -16.62 7.15
N GLN A 167 -25.05 -15.40 7.28
CA GLN A 167 -25.65 -14.60 6.20
C GLN A 167 -24.68 -13.54 5.64
N GLY A 168 -23.41 -13.55 6.06
CA GLY A 168 -22.43 -12.56 5.63
C GLY A 168 -22.52 -11.21 6.33
N ARG A 169 -23.39 -11.05 7.35
CA ARG A 169 -23.66 -9.78 8.02
C ARG A 169 -22.72 -9.59 9.20
N TYR A 170 -22.24 -8.37 9.38
CA TYR A 170 -21.37 -7.99 10.46
C TYR A 170 -22.17 -7.36 11.59
N ARG A 171 -21.93 -7.78 12.83
CA ARG A 171 -22.47 -7.10 14.02
C ARG A 171 -21.53 -5.95 14.39
N THR A 172 -22.07 -4.75 14.43
CA THR A 172 -21.36 -3.53 14.82
C THR A 172 -22.27 -2.68 15.72
N TYR A 173 -21.85 -1.47 16.07
CA TYR A 173 -22.73 -0.50 16.71
C TYR A 173 -22.73 0.82 15.95
N ARG A 174 -23.84 1.54 16.08
CA ARG A 174 -23.96 2.94 15.68
C ARG A 174 -24.12 3.82 16.90
N ILE A 175 -23.59 5.03 16.79
CA ILE A 175 -23.84 6.12 17.74
C ILE A 175 -24.63 7.18 16.97
N LYS A 176 -25.75 7.62 17.54
CA LYS A 176 -26.58 8.70 17.00
C LYS A 176 -26.26 10.01 17.72
N PHE A 177 -26.10 11.08 16.95
CA PHE A 177 -25.87 12.44 17.39
C PHE A 177 -27.03 13.32 16.95
N SER A 178 -27.46 14.28 17.77
CA SER A 178 -28.36 15.37 17.35
C SER A 178 -27.55 16.59 16.93
N GLU A 179 -28.02 17.29 15.89
CA GLU A 179 -27.38 18.52 15.41
C GLU A 179 -27.54 19.65 16.43
N SER A 180 -28.76 19.86 16.91
CA SER A 180 -29.08 20.86 17.93
C SER A 180 -29.13 20.25 19.33
N SER A 181 -28.65 21.01 20.32
CA SER A 181 -28.95 20.73 21.73
C SER A 181 -30.38 21.21 22.00
N PRO A 182 -31.29 20.36 22.50
CA PRO A 182 -32.69 20.73 22.75
C PRO A 182 -32.87 21.83 23.80
N GLU A 183 -31.79 22.24 24.47
CA GLU A 183 -31.76 23.23 25.56
C GLU A 183 -31.43 24.66 25.09
N SER A 184 -31.28 24.90 23.79
CA SER A 184 -30.82 26.18 23.23
C SER A 184 -31.94 27.18 22.87
N THR A 185 -33.21 26.80 22.93
CA THR A 185 -34.33 27.62 22.43
C THR A 185 -34.57 28.94 23.21
N GLU A 186 -33.91 29.17 24.36
CA GLU A 186 -34.08 30.39 25.16
C GLU A 186 -32.78 31.12 25.53
N ARG A 187 -31.62 30.67 25.05
CA ARG A 187 -30.34 31.36 25.34
C ARG A 187 -29.85 32.10 24.11
N THR A 188 -29.66 33.41 24.27
CA THR A 188 -29.10 34.36 23.32
C THR A 188 -27.91 33.74 22.56
N GLU A 189 -27.99 33.74 21.23
CA GLU A 189 -27.16 33.01 20.26
C GLU A 189 -25.64 33.30 20.31
N GLU A 190 -25.13 34.11 21.23
CA GLU A 190 -23.76 34.66 21.11
C GLU A 190 -22.63 33.78 21.67
N ASP A 191 -22.89 32.80 22.55
CA ASP A 191 -21.80 32.11 23.30
C ASP A 191 -21.82 30.56 23.26
N ALA A 192 -22.73 29.92 22.53
CA ALA A 192 -22.71 28.46 22.42
C ALA A 192 -21.74 28.02 21.30
N PRO A 193 -20.72 27.17 21.58
CA PRO A 193 -19.91 26.59 20.53
C PRO A 193 -20.79 25.59 19.75
N ASP A 194 -21.41 26.06 18.68
CA ASP A 194 -22.14 25.20 17.76
C ASP A 194 -21.19 24.14 17.24
N GLY A 195 -21.49 22.89 17.58
CA GLY A 195 -20.72 21.73 17.16
C GLY A 195 -20.77 21.61 15.64
N ASN A 196 -19.84 22.25 14.95
CA ASN A 196 -19.77 22.20 13.50
C ASN A 196 -19.30 20.80 13.07
N PHE A 197 -20.26 19.93 12.76
CA PHE A 197 -19.98 18.60 12.22
C PHE A 197 -19.50 18.63 10.77
N GLY A 198 -19.40 19.79 10.12
CA GLY A 198 -19.00 19.96 8.72
C GLY A 198 -17.79 19.11 8.28
N PRO A 199 -16.66 19.10 9.02
CA PRO A 199 -15.49 18.29 8.66
C PRO A 199 -15.74 16.77 8.68
N VAL A 200 -16.70 16.31 9.48
CA VAL A 200 -17.01 14.88 9.70
C VAL A 200 -18.30 14.45 9.00
N LYS A 201 -19.09 15.38 8.45
CA LYS A 201 -20.39 15.11 7.80
C LYS A 201 -20.31 14.06 6.70
N LYS A 202 -19.20 14.00 5.95
CA LYS A 202 -18.94 12.97 4.92
C LYS A 202 -18.78 11.54 5.45
N TYR A 203 -18.63 11.36 6.76
CA TYR A 203 -18.51 10.07 7.44
C TYR A 203 -19.72 9.74 8.32
N LEU A 204 -20.70 10.65 8.37
CA LEU A 204 -21.94 10.50 9.13
C LEU A 204 -23.07 10.24 8.14
N ASN A 205 -23.94 9.28 8.46
CA ASN A 205 -25.15 9.07 7.70
C ASN A 205 -26.25 9.93 8.32
N GLN A 206 -26.76 10.90 7.57
CA GLN A 206 -27.88 11.72 7.99
C GLN A 206 -29.16 10.88 7.91
N GLU A 207 -29.89 10.81 9.02
CA GLU A 207 -31.20 10.16 9.10
C GLU A 207 -32.32 11.20 8.86
N GLU A 208 -33.53 10.73 8.53
CA GLU A 208 -34.69 11.58 8.22
C GLU A 208 -35.08 12.51 9.40
N ASP A 209 -34.83 12.07 10.62
CA ASP A 209 -35.09 12.81 11.86
C ASP A 209 -34.12 13.99 12.10
N GLY A 210 -33.22 14.29 11.15
CA GLY A 210 -32.16 15.30 11.30
C GLY A 210 -31.03 14.87 12.26
N THR A 211 -31.01 13.60 12.68
CA THR A 211 -29.91 13.05 13.47
C THR A 211 -28.81 12.49 12.57
N TYR A 212 -27.57 12.49 13.08
CA TYR A 212 -26.42 11.93 12.40
C TYR A 212 -26.06 10.58 13.04
N SER A 213 -25.85 9.56 12.22
CA SER A 213 -25.43 8.24 12.68
C SER A 213 -24.00 7.93 12.25
N LEU A 214 -23.14 7.59 13.21
CA LEU A 214 -21.79 7.11 12.97
C LEU A 214 -21.76 5.60 13.04
N HIS A 215 -21.53 4.96 11.90
CA HIS A 215 -21.38 3.51 11.81
C HIS A 215 -19.91 3.12 11.94
N MET A 216 -19.58 2.37 13.00
CA MET A 216 -18.20 1.97 13.24
C MET A 216 -17.63 1.04 12.14
N ARG A 217 -18.50 0.37 11.37
CA ARG A 217 -18.06 -0.56 10.33
C ARG A 217 -17.41 0.11 9.12
N HIS A 218 -17.74 1.37 8.80
CA HIS A 218 -17.13 2.10 7.68
C HIS A 218 -15.61 2.21 7.80
N PHE A 219 -15.05 1.98 9.00
CA PHE A 219 -13.62 2.03 9.28
C PHE A 219 -12.95 0.65 9.27
N GLY A 220 -13.62 -0.36 8.72
CA GLY A 220 -13.11 -1.74 8.67
C GLY A 220 -13.01 -2.42 10.04
N LEU A 221 -13.62 -1.83 11.07
CA LEU A 221 -13.61 -2.36 12.42
C LEU A 221 -14.46 -3.64 12.45
N SER A 222 -13.81 -4.79 12.63
CA SER A 222 -14.48 -6.04 12.98
C SER A 222 -14.43 -6.20 14.50
N GLN A 223 -15.61 -6.21 15.13
CA GLN A 223 -15.71 -6.35 16.58
C GLN A 223 -16.42 -7.64 16.93
N SER A 224 -16.05 -8.23 18.07
CA SER A 224 -16.82 -9.34 18.62
C SER A 224 -18.15 -8.82 19.16
N ARG A 225 -19.19 -9.68 19.14
CA ARG A 225 -20.52 -9.36 19.69
C ARG A 225 -20.45 -8.84 21.13
N THR A 226 -19.61 -9.46 21.97
CA THR A 226 -19.39 -9.05 23.35
C THR A 226 -18.82 -7.63 23.45
N ARG A 227 -17.86 -7.27 22.57
CA ARG A 227 -17.25 -5.94 22.55
C ARG A 227 -18.24 -4.86 22.08
N VAL A 228 -18.99 -5.13 21.01
CA VAL A 228 -20.04 -4.24 20.49
C VAL A 228 -21.00 -3.85 21.62
N ARG A 229 -21.51 -4.84 22.35
CA ARG A 229 -22.47 -4.63 23.44
C ARG A 229 -21.85 -3.92 24.64
N ALA A 230 -20.64 -4.29 25.02
CA ALA A 230 -19.92 -3.60 26.08
C ALA A 230 -19.74 -2.10 25.75
N ASN A 231 -19.44 -1.78 24.50
CA ASN A 231 -19.32 -0.40 24.03
C ASN A 231 -20.66 0.33 24.00
N VAL A 232 -21.71 -0.28 23.44
CA VAL A 232 -23.08 0.28 23.48
C VAL A 232 -23.51 0.57 24.92
N ASN A 233 -23.34 -0.38 25.83
CA ASN A 233 -23.69 -0.20 27.24
C ASN A 233 -22.86 0.89 27.93
N LYS A 234 -21.58 1.06 27.56
CA LYS A 234 -20.74 2.15 28.07
C LYS A 234 -21.27 3.51 27.62
N VAL A 235 -21.60 3.64 26.33
CA VAL A 235 -22.16 4.87 25.76
C VAL A 235 -23.52 5.17 26.37
N ASP A 236 -24.42 4.19 26.42
CA ASP A 236 -25.75 4.33 27.03
C ASP A 236 -25.68 4.69 28.53
N SER A 237 -24.75 4.09 29.28
CA SER A 237 -24.51 4.47 30.68
C SER A 237 -24.03 5.90 30.83
N TYR A 238 -23.25 6.40 29.86
CA TYR A 238 -22.81 7.79 29.85
C TYR A 238 -23.97 8.72 29.47
N ILE A 239 -24.78 8.41 28.46
CA ILE A 239 -25.98 9.20 28.10
C ILE A 239 -26.93 9.33 29.30
N LYS A 240 -27.20 8.21 30.00
CA LYS A 240 -28.09 8.15 31.17
C LYS A 240 -27.51 8.75 32.46
N LYS A 241 -26.43 9.53 32.39
CA LYS A 241 -25.75 10.16 33.54
C LYS A 241 -25.24 9.18 34.61
N ARG A 242 -25.16 7.88 34.33
CA ARG A 242 -24.61 6.86 35.26
C ARG A 242 -23.08 6.86 35.28
N ARG A 243 -22.44 7.38 34.23
CA ARG A 243 -20.99 7.56 34.13
C ARG A 243 -20.66 9.02 33.85
N GLN A 244 -19.61 9.53 34.47
CA GLN A 244 -19.11 10.89 34.26
C GLN A 244 -18.09 11.01 33.14
N LYS A 245 -17.39 9.90 32.82
CA LYS A 245 -16.35 9.84 31.78
C LYS A 245 -16.64 8.69 30.83
N LEU A 246 -16.46 8.92 29.54
CA LEU A 246 -16.54 7.92 28.48
C LEU A 246 -15.23 7.93 27.71
N LEU A 247 -14.59 6.77 27.59
CA LEU A 247 -13.44 6.59 26.72
C LEU A 247 -13.71 5.39 25.83
N LEU A 248 -13.88 5.67 24.55
CA LEU A 248 -14.15 4.71 23.52
C LEU A 248 -13.04 4.82 22.47
N LYS A 249 -12.27 3.75 22.33
CA LYS A 249 -11.13 3.69 21.40
C LYS A 249 -11.30 2.50 20.48
N GLU A 250 -11.39 2.79 19.20
CA GLU A 250 -11.52 1.79 18.15
C GLU A 250 -10.43 2.01 17.10
N ASN A 251 -9.59 0.99 16.91
CA ASN A 251 -8.50 1.00 15.95
C ASN A 251 -8.76 -0.09 14.91
N ALA A 252 -8.62 0.25 13.63
CA ALA A 252 -8.69 -0.71 12.55
C ALA A 252 -7.62 -1.79 12.75
N THR A 253 -7.97 -3.03 12.46
CA THR A 253 -6.99 -4.11 12.45
C THR A 253 -6.03 -3.88 11.29
N LEU A 254 -4.75 -3.73 11.61
CA LEU A 254 -3.71 -3.59 10.58
C LEU A 254 -3.74 -4.82 9.65
N PRO A 255 -3.67 -4.62 8.32
CA PRO A 255 -3.67 -5.73 7.39
C PRO A 255 -2.40 -6.57 7.62
N TRP A 256 -2.58 -7.84 7.99
CA TRP A 256 -1.48 -8.78 8.21
C TRP A 256 -0.54 -8.89 7.00
N GLN A 257 -1.10 -8.75 5.78
CA GLN A 257 -0.36 -8.73 4.53
C GLN A 257 0.68 -7.60 4.48
N GLY A 258 0.34 -6.40 4.98
CA GLY A 258 1.27 -5.27 5.02
C GLY A 258 2.43 -5.52 5.98
N ILE A 259 2.14 -6.11 7.14
CA ILE A 259 3.15 -6.51 8.13
C ILE A 259 4.09 -7.56 7.54
N LEU A 260 3.54 -8.63 6.94
CA LEU A 260 4.37 -9.67 6.32
C LEU A 260 5.22 -9.13 5.17
N CYS A 261 4.64 -8.29 4.30
CA CYS A 261 5.37 -7.69 3.19
C CYS A 261 6.56 -6.85 3.70
N LEU A 262 6.38 -6.11 4.79
CA LEU A 262 7.44 -5.33 5.44
C LEU A 262 8.51 -6.25 6.04
N VAL A 263 8.12 -7.28 6.80
CA VAL A 263 9.05 -8.22 7.43
C VAL A 263 9.85 -9.00 6.39
N PHE A 264 9.21 -9.60 5.38
CA PHE A 264 9.90 -10.31 4.30
C PHE A 264 10.76 -9.37 3.46
N GLY A 265 10.28 -8.16 3.20
CA GLY A 265 11.05 -7.12 2.51
C GLY A 265 12.34 -6.77 3.25
N LEU A 266 12.27 -6.51 4.57
CA LEU A 266 13.45 -6.20 5.38
C LEU A 266 14.40 -7.39 5.51
N MET A 267 13.88 -8.59 5.76
CA MET A 267 14.71 -9.81 5.86
C MET A 267 15.41 -10.11 4.55
N GLY A 268 14.72 -10.01 3.41
CA GLY A 268 15.31 -10.21 2.09
C GLY A 268 16.32 -9.12 1.73
N PHE A 269 16.06 -7.86 2.10
CA PHE A 269 17.01 -6.77 1.95
C PHE A 269 18.29 -7.01 2.76
N LEU A 270 18.19 -7.41 4.02
CA LEU A 270 19.36 -7.75 4.85
C LEU A 270 20.12 -8.96 4.30
N LEU A 271 19.42 -10.01 3.88
CA LEU A 271 20.04 -11.19 3.29
C LEU A 271 20.78 -10.87 1.99
N THR A 272 20.21 -10.03 1.13
CA THR A 272 20.88 -9.59 -0.11
C THR A 272 22.12 -8.75 0.16
N LEU A 273 22.11 -7.90 1.20
CA LEU A 273 23.31 -7.18 1.64
C LEU A 273 24.39 -8.12 2.17
N LEU A 274 24.03 -9.11 2.99
CA LEU A 274 24.98 -10.09 3.52
C LEU A 274 25.61 -10.92 2.39
N ILE A 275 24.82 -11.45 1.46
CA ILE A 275 25.34 -12.19 0.31
C ILE A 275 26.22 -11.30 -0.57
N GLY A 276 25.84 -10.03 -0.73
CA GLY A 276 26.63 -9.05 -1.47
C GLY A 276 28.03 -8.81 -0.90
N GLN A 277 28.22 -8.96 0.42
CA GLN A 277 29.54 -8.81 1.07
C GLN A 277 30.50 -9.97 0.79
N PHE A 278 29.98 -11.18 0.59
CA PHE A 278 30.82 -12.36 0.34
C PHE A 278 31.10 -12.59 -1.15
N TYR A 279 30.44 -11.83 -2.03
CA TYR A 279 30.60 -11.96 -3.47
C TYR A 279 31.63 -10.95 -4.01
N ASP A 280 32.86 -11.06 -3.52
CA ASP A 280 33.98 -10.37 -4.16
C ASP A 280 34.33 -11.13 -5.43
N GLU A 281 33.90 -10.56 -6.56
CA GLU A 281 34.25 -11.05 -7.87
C GLU A 281 35.78 -10.97 -8.00
N THR A 282 36.44 -12.13 -8.11
CA THR A 282 37.90 -12.16 -8.34
C THR A 282 38.19 -11.24 -9.53
N PRO A 283 39.02 -10.20 -9.36
CA PRO A 283 39.18 -9.18 -10.37
C PRO A 283 39.63 -9.87 -11.65
N LYS A 284 38.74 -9.93 -12.66
CA LYS A 284 39.11 -10.39 -13.99
C LYS A 284 40.27 -9.49 -14.38
N ARG A 285 41.48 -10.06 -14.45
CA ARG A 285 42.71 -9.33 -14.78
C ARG A 285 42.40 -8.55 -16.05
N GLN A 286 42.11 -7.27 -15.88
CA GLN A 286 41.80 -6.38 -16.97
C GLN A 286 43.14 -6.24 -17.66
N GLY A 287 43.33 -7.01 -18.74
CA GLY A 287 44.58 -7.05 -19.47
C GLY A 287 44.98 -5.61 -19.72
N GLY A 288 46.09 -5.19 -19.11
CA GLY A 288 46.55 -3.82 -19.19
C GLY A 288 46.68 -3.38 -20.65
N PRO A 289 46.73 -2.08 -20.92
CA PRO A 289 46.99 -1.56 -22.27
C PRO A 289 48.31 -2.14 -22.78
N GLY A 290 48.25 -3.24 -23.54
CA GLY A 290 49.41 -4.10 -23.82
C GLY A 290 49.12 -5.58 -23.92
N ALA A 291 47.95 -6.07 -23.49
CA ALA A 291 47.45 -7.42 -23.81
C ALA A 291 47.11 -7.50 -25.31
N ARG A 292 48.17 -7.48 -26.14
CA ARG A 292 48.13 -7.68 -27.58
C ARG A 292 47.32 -8.93 -27.83
N ARG A 293 46.24 -8.78 -28.60
CA ARG A 293 45.66 -9.86 -29.38
C ARG A 293 46.79 -10.53 -30.15
N THR A 294 47.33 -11.63 -29.64
CA THR A 294 47.93 -12.65 -30.49
C THR A 294 46.79 -13.23 -31.31
N GLY A 295 46.41 -12.50 -32.35
CA GLY A 295 45.67 -13.05 -33.46
C GLY A 295 46.59 -14.02 -34.19
N THR A 296 46.79 -15.21 -33.63
CA THR A 296 47.08 -16.37 -34.47
C THR A 296 45.79 -16.69 -35.20
N GLY A 297 45.57 -15.97 -36.29
CA GLY A 297 44.71 -16.40 -37.37
C GLY A 297 45.30 -17.68 -37.95
N VAL A 298 45.05 -18.81 -37.29
CA VAL A 298 45.04 -20.10 -37.98
C VAL A 298 43.76 -20.09 -38.78
N LYS A 299 43.89 -19.67 -40.05
CA LYS A 299 42.89 -19.98 -41.07
C LYS A 299 42.75 -21.50 -41.06
N SER A 300 41.66 -22.00 -40.47
CA SER A 300 41.25 -23.38 -40.65
C SER A 300 41.05 -23.57 -42.15
N VAL A 301 41.99 -24.29 -42.74
CA VAL A 301 41.98 -24.68 -44.14
C VAL A 301 40.66 -25.39 -44.40
N LYS A 302 39.85 -24.81 -45.28
CA LYS A 302 38.79 -25.53 -45.97
C LYS A 302 39.45 -26.69 -46.70
N ASN A 303 39.35 -27.90 -46.16
CA ASN A 303 39.54 -29.09 -46.96
C ASN A 303 38.21 -29.43 -47.65
N PRO A 304 38.26 -29.81 -48.94
CA PRO A 304 37.10 -30.00 -49.78
C PRO A 304 36.37 -31.30 -49.45
N THR A 305 35.06 -31.24 -49.67
CA THR A 305 34.18 -32.28 -50.19
C THR A 305 34.83 -33.66 -50.39
N PHE A 306 34.47 -34.63 -49.55
CA PHE A 306 34.47 -36.03 -49.97
C PHE A 306 33.04 -36.56 -50.01
N VAL A 307 32.78 -37.11 -51.18
CA VAL A 307 31.59 -37.77 -51.72
C VAL A 307 31.07 -38.89 -50.81
N TYR A 308 29.74 -39.05 -50.87
CA TYR A 308 28.90 -40.14 -50.36
C TYR A 308 29.58 -41.51 -50.23
N ASP A 309 29.29 -42.20 -49.12
CA ASP A 309 29.06 -43.64 -49.16
C ASP A 309 27.86 -44.04 -48.28
N SER A 310 27.04 -44.89 -48.88
CA SER A 310 25.78 -45.44 -48.43
C SER A 310 26.02 -46.77 -47.71
N GLY A 311 25.54 -46.95 -46.48
CA GLY A 311 25.68 -48.27 -45.85
C GLY A 311 25.13 -48.47 -44.44
N ARG A 312 23.80 -48.63 -44.33
CA ARG A 312 23.07 -49.64 -43.49
C ARG A 312 23.25 -49.68 -41.94
N PRO A 313 22.33 -50.38 -41.22
CA PRO A 313 21.81 -49.91 -39.93
C PRO A 313 22.21 -50.75 -38.70
N SER A 314 21.69 -50.30 -37.55
CA SER A 314 21.44 -51.02 -36.29
C SER A 314 22.60 -51.08 -35.29
N LYS A 315 22.34 -50.59 -34.06
CA LYS A 315 21.96 -51.42 -32.91
C LYS A 315 21.80 -50.52 -31.68
N TYR A 316 20.59 -50.51 -31.13
CA TYR A 316 20.34 -50.07 -29.77
C TYR A 316 21.13 -50.93 -28.77
N PRO A 317 21.53 -50.36 -27.62
CA PRO A 317 21.52 -51.08 -26.36
C PRO A 317 20.36 -50.62 -25.47
N PRO A 318 19.64 -51.56 -24.82
CA PRO A 318 18.58 -51.24 -23.88
C PRO A 318 19.12 -51.03 -22.46
N GLY A 319 18.38 -50.29 -21.65
CA GLY A 319 18.29 -50.59 -20.22
C GLY A 319 18.72 -49.50 -19.25
N TYR A 320 17.75 -48.77 -18.73
CA TYR A 320 17.74 -48.40 -17.30
C TYR A 320 16.32 -48.58 -16.76
N GLN A 321 16.13 -49.64 -15.97
CA GLN A 321 14.93 -49.86 -15.17
C GLN A 321 14.92 -48.86 -14.00
N TYR A 322 13.80 -48.14 -13.83
CA TYR A 322 13.52 -47.42 -12.60
C TYR A 322 12.90 -48.38 -11.58
N GLN A 323 13.60 -48.63 -10.48
CA GLN A 323 12.99 -49.20 -9.27
C GLN A 323 12.16 -48.13 -8.56
N LYS A 324 10.88 -48.45 -8.38
CA LYS A 324 9.93 -47.73 -7.53
C LYS A 324 10.13 -48.24 -6.09
N LYS A 325 10.53 -47.38 -5.16
CA LYS A 325 10.48 -47.67 -3.72
C LYS A 325 9.22 -47.04 -3.12
N TYR A 326 8.51 -47.89 -2.36
CA TYR A 326 7.46 -47.51 -1.42
C TYR A 326 8.07 -46.79 -0.21
#